data_AF-A0AAD1MIL6-F1
#
_entry.id   AF-A0AAD1MIL6-F1
#
_cell.length_a   1.000
_cell.length_b   1.000
_cell.length_c   1.000
_cell.angle_alpha   90.00
_cell.angle_beta   90.00
_cell.angle_gamma   90.00
#
_symmetry.space_group_name_H-M   'P 1'
#
loop_
_entity.id
_entity.type
_entity.pdbx_description
1 polymer ?
#
loop_
_entity_poly.entity_id
_entity_poly.type
_entity_poly.pdbx_seq_one_letter_code
_entity_poly.pdbx_strand_id
1 'polypeptide(L)'
;MTGTPTAAGEGLRLVDFADRLVQPDQIKAAGFAGALVYVSELRPGATFDFKPVTRDYADRLRDAGLQVVSCYQFGKPGWVNSPSDFTRGYDGGVADAHTALRLHNAAGGPDSAPIFFSVDEDIDAQTWKSQAAQWFRGINSVLGTERTGIYGGARQLGWAIADGVIGRSTSPGHRWAWQTKAWSGGDREPAAVLFQREVVTATDPGFMIDDVHVDVDDVLAPDFGQWDLAR
;
A
#
# COMPACT_ATOMS: atom_id res chain seq x y z
N MET A 1 9.11 23.09 -38.15
CA MET A 1 8.25 22.45 -37.15
C MET A 1 9.02 21.28 -36.56
N THR A 2 9.67 21.51 -35.42
CA THR A 2 10.39 20.49 -34.67
C THR A 2 9.38 19.72 -33.84
N GLY A 3 9.17 18.46 -34.19
CA GLY A 3 8.30 17.56 -33.42
C GLY A 3 8.86 17.38 -32.02
N THR A 4 8.03 17.68 -31.02
CA THR A 4 8.31 17.37 -29.62
C THR A 4 8.45 15.85 -29.50
N PRO A 5 9.53 15.32 -28.91
CA PRO A 5 9.63 13.89 -28.68
C PRO A 5 8.53 13.49 -27.69
N THR A 6 7.59 12.66 -28.15
CA THR A 6 6.64 11.98 -27.28
C THR A 6 7.44 11.06 -26.36
N ALA A 7 7.36 11.28 -25.04
CA ALA A 7 7.98 10.40 -24.05
C ALA A 7 7.28 9.03 -24.10
N ALA A 8 7.79 8.13 -24.93
CA ALA A 8 7.56 6.70 -24.74
C ALA A 8 8.40 6.26 -23.54
N GLY A 9 7.78 5.72 -22.48
CA GLY A 9 8.49 4.79 -21.60
C GLY A 9 8.50 5.02 -20.08
N GLU A 10 7.51 5.66 -19.47
CA GLU A 10 7.26 5.44 -18.03
C GLU A 10 6.15 4.39 -17.88
N GLY A 11 6.41 3.34 -17.10
CA GLY A 11 5.45 2.28 -16.82
C GLY A 11 4.19 2.81 -16.13
N LEU A 12 3.22 1.93 -15.87
CA LEU A 12 2.03 2.27 -15.09
C LEU A 12 2.45 2.76 -13.70
N ARG A 13 1.84 3.86 -13.24
CA ARG A 13 2.08 4.42 -11.91
C ARG A 13 0.78 4.60 -11.15
N LEU A 14 0.85 4.41 -9.85
CA LEU A 14 -0.23 4.70 -8.90
C LEU A 14 0.19 5.83 -7.97
N VAL A 15 -0.78 6.37 -7.24
CA VAL A 15 -0.54 7.28 -6.13
C VAL A 15 -1.09 6.72 -4.83
N ASP A 16 -0.45 7.08 -3.74
CA ASP A 16 -1.04 6.98 -2.42
C ASP A 16 -0.88 8.31 -1.68
N PHE A 17 -1.84 8.63 -0.84
CA PHE A 17 -1.91 9.88 -0.09
C PHE A 17 -2.75 9.64 1.13
N ALA A 18 -2.55 10.37 2.23
CA ALA A 18 -3.35 10.22 3.46
C ALA A 18 -4.00 11.54 3.93
N ASP A 19 -3.41 12.69 3.60
CA ASP A 19 -3.76 13.96 4.25
C ASP A 19 -5.00 14.63 3.67
N ARG A 20 -5.18 14.60 2.35
CA ARG A 20 -6.31 15.22 1.65
C ARG A 20 -6.72 14.39 0.44
N LEU A 21 -8.03 14.28 0.21
CA LEU A 21 -8.57 13.54 -0.91
C LEU A 21 -8.25 14.21 -2.25
N VAL A 22 -7.53 13.49 -3.11
CA VAL A 22 -7.37 13.83 -4.53
C VAL A 22 -8.53 13.22 -5.31
N GLN A 23 -9.17 13.99 -6.19
CA GLN A 23 -10.33 13.50 -6.96
C GLN A 23 -9.91 12.61 -8.14
N PRO A 24 -10.75 11.64 -8.56
CA PRO A 24 -10.40 10.71 -9.64
C PRO A 24 -10.01 11.38 -10.97
N ASP A 25 -10.69 12.45 -11.34
CA ASP A 25 -10.38 13.23 -12.54
C ASP A 25 -9.01 13.91 -12.46
N GLN A 26 -8.62 14.38 -11.27
CA GLN A 26 -7.29 14.96 -11.02
C GLN A 26 -6.18 13.90 -11.12
N ILE A 27 -6.38 12.72 -10.52
CA ILE A 27 -5.45 11.58 -10.62
C ILE A 27 -5.23 11.21 -12.09
N LYS A 28 -6.32 11.09 -12.84
CA LYS A 28 -6.29 10.75 -14.27
C LYS A 28 -5.63 11.83 -15.12
N ALA A 29 -5.94 13.11 -14.85
CA ALA A 29 -5.34 14.25 -15.55
C ALA A 29 -3.83 14.36 -15.28
N ALA A 30 -3.38 13.99 -14.09
CA ALA A 30 -1.97 13.90 -13.73
C ALA A 30 -1.24 12.69 -14.36
N GLY A 31 -1.96 11.82 -15.09
CA GLY A 31 -1.37 10.70 -15.84
C GLY A 31 -1.14 9.43 -15.02
N PHE A 32 -1.73 9.32 -13.83
CA PHE A 32 -1.67 8.10 -13.02
C PHE A 32 -2.74 7.10 -13.44
N ALA A 33 -2.44 5.82 -13.27
CA ALA A 33 -3.30 4.70 -13.63
C ALA A 33 -4.27 4.31 -12.51
N GLY A 34 -4.09 4.81 -11.30
CA GLY A 34 -4.87 4.41 -10.14
C GLY A 34 -4.34 4.92 -8.82
N ALA A 35 -4.90 4.40 -7.74
CA ALA A 35 -4.49 4.74 -6.37
C ALA A 35 -4.48 3.53 -5.44
N LEU A 36 -3.58 3.57 -4.45
CA LEU A 36 -3.70 2.75 -3.25
C LEU A 36 -4.64 3.46 -2.26
N VAL A 37 -5.59 2.71 -1.71
CA VAL A 37 -6.63 3.23 -0.82
C VAL A 37 -6.58 2.57 0.55
N TYR A 38 -6.71 3.38 1.59
CA TYR A 38 -6.54 2.94 2.97
C TYR A 38 -7.82 2.29 3.52
N VAL A 39 -7.76 0.98 3.73
CA VAL A 39 -8.80 0.19 4.43
C VAL A 39 -8.51 0.11 5.93
N SER A 40 -8.16 1.24 6.53
CA SER A 40 -7.81 1.37 7.96
C SER A 40 -8.55 2.55 8.59
N GLU A 41 -8.81 2.47 9.89
CA GLU A 41 -9.44 3.57 10.62
C GLU A 41 -8.50 4.77 10.77
N LEU A 42 -9.09 5.93 11.02
CA LEU A 42 -8.34 7.13 11.37
C LEU A 42 -7.86 7.04 12.82
N ARG A 43 -6.54 7.03 13.02
CA ARG A 43 -5.95 7.04 14.37
C ARG A 43 -6.30 8.33 15.14
N PRO A 44 -6.47 8.27 16.48
CA PRO A 44 -6.88 9.42 17.28
C PRO A 44 -5.94 10.63 17.17
N GLY A 45 -6.47 11.78 16.77
CA GLY A 45 -5.72 13.03 16.61
C GLY A 45 -5.23 13.30 15.18
N ALA A 46 -5.46 12.38 14.23
CA ALA A 46 -5.22 12.64 12.81
C ALA A 46 -6.42 13.38 12.20
N THR A 47 -6.18 14.16 11.15
CA THR A 47 -7.19 15.05 10.52
C THR A 47 -7.45 14.69 9.05
N PHE A 48 -7.21 13.44 8.67
CA PHE A 48 -7.35 12.96 7.30
C PHE A 48 -8.83 12.89 6.90
N ASP A 49 -9.14 13.32 5.67
CA ASP A 49 -10.53 13.44 5.19
C ASP A 49 -11.04 12.22 4.40
N PHE A 50 -10.18 11.25 4.10
CA PHE A 50 -10.56 10.10 3.24
C PHE A 50 -10.15 8.71 3.80
N LYS A 51 -9.72 8.64 5.07
CA LYS A 51 -9.37 7.39 5.75
C LYS A 51 -10.44 7.02 6.79
N PRO A 52 -11.18 5.89 6.63
CA PRO A 52 -11.04 4.87 5.60
C PRO A 52 -11.66 5.26 4.25
N VAL A 53 -11.21 4.58 3.19
CA VAL A 53 -11.84 4.66 1.87
C VAL A 53 -13.33 4.31 1.94
N THR A 54 -14.14 5.05 1.18
CA THR A 54 -15.58 4.81 1.05
C THR A 54 -15.90 4.11 -0.26
N ARG A 55 -17.06 3.44 -0.31
CA ARG A 55 -17.58 2.85 -1.55
C ARG A 55 -17.78 3.88 -2.65
N ASP A 56 -18.35 5.04 -2.31
CA ASP A 56 -18.57 6.13 -3.27
C ASP A 56 -17.25 6.53 -3.96
N TYR A 57 -16.18 6.72 -3.17
CA TYR A 57 -14.89 7.10 -3.74
C TYR A 57 -14.26 5.97 -4.58
N ALA A 58 -14.32 4.73 -4.11
CA ALA A 58 -13.82 3.58 -4.86
C ALA A 58 -14.57 3.37 -6.19
N ASP A 59 -15.89 3.50 -6.19
CA ASP A 59 -16.71 3.40 -7.40
C ASP A 59 -16.38 4.55 -8.37
N ARG A 60 -16.20 5.79 -7.88
CA ARG A 60 -15.79 6.93 -8.72
C ARG A 60 -14.39 6.77 -9.32
N LEU A 61 -13.44 6.15 -8.61
CA LEU A 61 -12.14 5.79 -9.20
C LEU A 61 -12.33 4.80 -10.36
N ARG A 62 -13.08 3.73 -10.13
CA ARG A 62 -13.30 2.66 -11.12
C ARG A 62 -14.09 3.16 -12.33
N ASP A 63 -15.10 3.99 -12.13
CA ASP A 63 -15.87 4.65 -13.21
C ASP A 63 -15.00 5.57 -14.06
N ALA A 64 -13.96 6.18 -13.47
CA ALA A 64 -12.96 6.95 -14.20
C ALA A 64 -11.94 6.06 -14.96
N GLY A 65 -11.99 4.74 -14.80
CA GLY A 65 -11.05 3.77 -15.36
C GLY A 65 -9.75 3.65 -14.57
N LEU A 66 -9.72 4.12 -13.33
CA LEU A 66 -8.56 4.06 -12.44
C LEU A 66 -8.53 2.75 -11.64
N GLN A 67 -7.34 2.20 -11.49
CA GLN A 67 -7.09 0.99 -10.70
C GLN A 67 -7.15 1.31 -9.20
N VAL A 68 -7.66 0.36 -8.41
CA VAL A 68 -7.77 0.47 -6.96
C VAL A 68 -7.00 -0.69 -6.33
N VAL A 69 -6.16 -0.39 -5.34
CA VAL A 69 -5.39 -1.38 -4.56
C VAL A 69 -5.58 -1.08 -3.08
N SER A 70 -5.76 -2.09 -2.23
CA SER A 70 -5.98 -1.88 -0.79
C SER A 70 -4.69 -1.89 0.01
N CYS A 71 -4.52 -0.90 0.88
CA CYS A 71 -3.46 -0.87 1.89
C CYS A 71 -4.01 -0.63 3.30
N TYR A 72 -3.25 -1.06 4.31
CA TYR A 72 -3.60 -0.92 5.72
C TYR A 72 -2.45 -0.31 6.51
N GLN A 73 -2.76 0.78 7.19
CA GLN A 73 -1.91 1.37 8.21
C GLN A 73 -2.78 2.11 9.22
N PHE A 74 -2.90 1.66 10.45
CA PHE A 74 -3.59 2.45 11.48
C PHE A 74 -2.57 3.31 12.24
N GLY A 75 -1.56 2.66 12.82
CA GLY A 75 -0.52 3.26 13.62
C GLY A 75 0.53 4.07 12.84
N LYS A 76 1.36 4.80 13.57
CA LYS A 76 2.51 5.54 13.01
C LYS A 76 3.70 5.51 13.98
N PRO A 77 4.95 5.40 13.51
CA PRO A 77 6.11 5.49 14.38
C PRO A 77 6.09 6.80 15.20
N GLY A 78 6.42 6.71 16.49
CA GLY A 78 6.47 7.86 17.39
C GLY A 78 5.11 8.40 17.87
N TRP A 79 3.97 7.84 17.45
CA TRP A 79 2.66 8.21 17.98
C TRP A 79 2.35 7.45 19.28
N VAL A 80 2.31 8.17 20.40
CA VAL A 80 2.20 7.60 21.76
C VAL A 80 1.03 6.61 21.92
N ASN A 81 -0.16 6.96 21.40
CA ASN A 81 -1.37 6.16 21.59
C ASN A 81 -1.69 5.24 20.40
N SER A 82 -0.88 5.29 19.35
CA SER A 82 -1.07 4.47 18.14
C SER A 82 0.29 4.27 17.46
N PRO A 83 1.23 3.55 18.12
CA PRO A 83 2.52 3.24 17.53
C PRO A 83 2.33 2.33 16.32
N SER A 84 3.40 2.05 15.59
CA SER A 84 3.37 1.17 14.42
C SER A 84 2.66 -0.15 14.69
N ASP A 85 1.79 -0.55 13.76
CA ASP A 85 0.79 -1.60 13.98
C ASP A 85 1.40 -2.93 14.41
N PHE A 86 2.54 -3.29 13.80
CA PHE A 86 3.26 -4.52 14.08
C PHE A 86 3.69 -4.69 15.54
N THR A 87 3.82 -3.59 16.29
CA THR A 87 4.24 -3.63 17.71
C THR A 87 3.23 -4.35 18.61
N ARG A 88 1.97 -4.48 18.15
CA ARG A 88 0.90 -5.21 18.84
C ARG A 88 0.94 -6.73 18.65
N GLY A 89 1.91 -7.25 17.87
CA GLY A 89 2.13 -8.68 17.71
C GLY A 89 0.91 -9.42 17.15
N TYR A 90 0.77 -10.71 17.50
CA TYR A 90 -0.24 -11.61 16.92
C TYR A 90 -1.67 -11.08 17.11
N ASP A 91 -2.07 -10.77 18.34
CA ASP A 91 -3.45 -10.31 18.62
C ASP A 91 -3.75 -8.97 17.93
N GLY A 92 -2.75 -8.10 17.82
CA GLY A 92 -2.84 -6.89 17.01
C GLY A 92 -3.13 -7.19 15.55
N GLY A 93 -2.42 -8.18 14.97
CA GLY A 93 -2.60 -8.58 13.58
C GLY A 93 -3.98 -9.16 13.29
N VAL A 94 -4.53 -9.94 14.24
CA VAL A 94 -5.90 -10.43 14.16
C VAL A 94 -6.90 -9.27 14.13
N ALA A 95 -6.77 -8.32 15.06
CA ALA A 95 -7.65 -7.16 15.14
C ALA A 95 -7.56 -6.27 13.88
N ASP A 96 -6.35 -6.08 13.36
CA ASP A 96 -6.10 -5.29 12.15
C ASP A 96 -6.68 -5.95 10.91
N ALA A 97 -6.51 -7.26 10.75
CA ALA A 97 -7.06 -7.99 9.62
C ALA A 97 -8.60 -7.98 9.62
N HIS A 98 -9.24 -8.11 10.78
CA HIS A 98 -10.70 -7.96 10.87
C HIS A 98 -11.16 -6.55 10.48
N THR A 99 -10.42 -5.52 10.91
CA THR A 99 -10.71 -4.12 10.55
C THR A 99 -10.51 -3.89 9.05
N ALA A 100 -9.38 -4.33 8.50
CA ALA A 100 -9.05 -4.24 7.09
C ALA A 100 -10.10 -4.92 6.21
N LEU A 101 -10.48 -6.16 6.53
CA LEU A 101 -11.46 -6.92 5.75
C LEU A 101 -12.84 -6.27 5.79
N ARG A 102 -13.28 -5.79 6.95
CA ARG A 102 -14.55 -5.08 7.09
C ARG A 102 -14.58 -3.83 6.20
N LEU A 103 -13.52 -3.02 6.24
CA LEU A 103 -13.44 -1.76 5.50
C LEU A 103 -13.26 -1.99 3.99
N HIS A 104 -12.42 -2.95 3.61
CA HIS A 104 -12.27 -3.40 2.23
C HIS A 104 -13.61 -3.82 1.62
N ASN A 105 -14.35 -4.70 2.31
CA ASN A 105 -15.67 -5.16 1.85
C ASN A 105 -16.68 -4.01 1.80
N ALA A 106 -16.68 -3.13 2.81
CA ALA A 106 -17.58 -1.97 2.85
C ALA A 106 -17.34 -1.00 1.69
N ALA A 107 -16.10 -0.86 1.23
CA ALA A 107 -15.73 -0.07 0.07
C ALA A 107 -15.97 -0.78 -1.28
N GLY A 108 -16.44 -2.03 -1.28
CA GLY A 108 -16.70 -2.82 -2.50
C GLY A 108 -15.50 -3.63 -2.99
N GLY A 109 -14.47 -3.80 -2.16
CA GLY A 109 -13.29 -4.59 -2.50
C GLY A 109 -13.61 -6.07 -2.69
N PRO A 110 -13.06 -6.72 -3.73
CA PRO A 110 -13.33 -8.12 -4.01
C PRO A 110 -12.49 -9.05 -3.12
N ASP A 111 -13.06 -10.21 -2.79
CA ASP A 111 -12.43 -11.27 -2.01
C ASP A 111 -11.21 -11.92 -2.69
N SER A 112 -10.96 -11.62 -3.97
CA SER A 112 -9.75 -12.02 -4.70
C SER A 112 -8.58 -11.04 -4.53
N ALA A 113 -8.80 -9.80 -4.11
CA ALA A 113 -7.75 -8.79 -4.04
C ALA A 113 -6.93 -8.90 -2.73
N PRO A 114 -5.60 -8.74 -2.76
CA PRO A 114 -4.78 -8.68 -1.56
C PRO A 114 -4.95 -7.35 -0.81
N ILE A 115 -4.49 -7.32 0.43
CA ILE A 115 -4.35 -6.09 1.24
C ILE A 115 -2.90 -5.97 1.68
N PHE A 116 -2.27 -4.84 1.39
CA PHE A 116 -0.88 -4.55 1.78
C PHE A 116 -0.83 -3.94 3.19
N PHE A 117 -0.24 -4.65 4.15
CA PHE A 117 -0.11 -4.20 5.53
C PHE A 117 1.25 -3.52 5.77
N SER A 118 1.23 -2.34 6.36
CA SER A 118 2.41 -1.46 6.43
C SER A 118 3.33 -1.72 7.63
N VAL A 119 4.60 -2.01 7.33
CA VAL A 119 5.73 -1.84 8.24
C VAL A 119 6.42 -0.52 7.87
N ASP A 120 5.85 0.57 8.38
CA ASP A 120 6.17 1.98 8.02
C ASP A 120 7.36 2.58 8.79
N GLU A 121 8.39 1.77 9.06
CA GLU A 121 9.65 2.24 9.62
C GLU A 121 10.79 1.26 9.36
N ASP A 122 12.03 1.74 9.51
CA ASP A 122 13.19 0.87 9.47
C ASP A 122 13.30 0.08 10.76
N ILE A 123 13.23 -1.25 10.66
CA ILE A 123 13.33 -2.16 11.80
C ILE A 123 14.50 -3.13 11.62
N ASP A 124 15.06 -3.58 12.74
CA ASP A 124 16.09 -4.61 12.72
C ASP A 124 15.48 -6.03 12.63
N ALA A 125 16.35 -7.01 12.35
CA ALA A 125 15.93 -8.40 12.22
C ALA A 125 15.36 -8.99 13.52
N GLN A 126 15.73 -8.44 14.68
CA GLN A 126 15.22 -8.90 15.96
C GLN A 126 13.77 -8.45 16.16
N THR A 127 13.49 -7.18 15.86
CA THR A 127 12.15 -6.57 15.85
C THR A 127 11.25 -7.30 14.87
N TRP A 128 11.76 -7.60 13.67
CA TRP A 128 11.04 -8.44 12.71
C TRP A 128 10.64 -9.80 13.31
N LYS A 129 11.61 -10.56 13.81
CA LYS A 129 11.37 -11.93 14.31
C LYS A 129 10.45 -11.99 15.52
N SER A 130 10.57 -11.02 16.43
CA SER A 130 9.85 -11.00 17.70
C SER A 130 8.47 -10.36 17.61
N GLN A 131 8.27 -9.39 16.72
CA GLN A 131 7.04 -8.61 16.63
C GLN A 131 6.39 -8.70 15.25
N ALA A 132 7.05 -8.22 14.19
CA ALA A 132 6.41 -8.09 12.88
C ALA A 132 5.97 -9.43 12.29
N ALA A 133 6.81 -10.46 12.37
CA ALA A 133 6.45 -11.80 11.92
C ALA A 133 5.24 -12.38 12.70
N GLN A 134 5.10 -12.05 13.99
CA GLN A 134 3.93 -12.48 14.77
C GLN A 134 2.67 -11.73 14.36
N TRP A 135 2.79 -10.43 14.10
CA TRP A 135 1.70 -9.60 13.58
C TRP A 135 1.19 -10.12 12.24
N PHE A 136 2.07 -10.42 11.28
CA PHE A 136 1.69 -11.04 10.02
C PHE A 136 1.06 -12.43 10.19
N ARG A 137 1.51 -13.25 11.14
CA ARG A 137 0.85 -14.53 11.46
C ARG A 137 -0.56 -14.33 12.02
N GLY A 138 -0.79 -13.27 12.79
CA GLY A 138 -2.12 -12.87 13.24
C GLY A 138 -3.00 -12.42 12.08
N ILE A 139 -2.47 -11.63 11.15
CA ILE A 139 -3.18 -11.23 9.93
C ILE A 139 -3.58 -12.47 9.11
N ASN A 140 -2.64 -13.40 8.92
CA ASN A 140 -2.84 -14.61 8.13
C ASN A 140 -3.89 -15.56 8.74
N SER A 141 -4.13 -15.53 10.05
CA SER A 141 -5.18 -16.37 10.66
C SER A 141 -6.61 -15.89 10.33
N VAL A 142 -6.75 -14.64 9.87
CA VAL A 142 -8.04 -14.04 9.47
C VAL A 142 -8.15 -13.94 7.96
N LEU A 143 -7.14 -13.33 7.30
CA LEU A 143 -7.18 -13.02 5.87
C LEU A 143 -6.67 -14.16 4.98
N GLY A 144 -5.82 -15.03 5.54
CA GLY A 144 -5.08 -16.04 4.80
C GLY A 144 -3.86 -15.46 4.07
N THR A 145 -2.75 -16.21 4.07
CA THR A 145 -1.48 -15.77 3.47
C THR A 145 -1.62 -15.33 2.01
N GLU A 146 -2.43 -16.02 1.21
CA GLU A 146 -2.59 -15.73 -0.22
C GLU A 146 -3.14 -14.34 -0.54
N ARG A 147 -3.78 -13.67 0.44
CA ARG A 147 -4.29 -12.30 0.30
C ARG A 147 -3.52 -11.28 1.13
N THR A 148 -2.52 -11.73 1.90
CA THR A 148 -1.71 -10.84 2.73
C THR A 148 -0.54 -10.30 1.92
N GLY A 149 -0.47 -8.98 1.81
CA GLY A 149 0.69 -8.26 1.28
C GLY A 149 1.40 -7.45 2.35
N ILE A 150 2.62 -7.02 2.04
CA ILE A 150 3.45 -6.16 2.89
C ILE A 150 3.81 -4.87 2.16
N TYR A 151 3.73 -3.76 2.89
CA TYR A 151 4.47 -2.54 2.57
C TYR A 151 5.68 -2.41 3.49
N GLY A 152 6.85 -2.07 2.94
CA GLY A 152 8.07 -1.87 3.72
C GLY A 152 9.32 -1.73 2.86
N GLY A 153 10.50 -1.80 3.48
CA GLY A 153 11.78 -1.69 2.79
C GLY A 153 12.23 -3.04 2.26
N ALA A 154 13.29 -3.03 1.45
CA ALA A 154 13.82 -4.23 0.82
C ALA A 154 14.08 -5.37 1.82
N ARG A 155 14.62 -5.07 3.01
CA ARG A 155 14.88 -6.08 4.05
C ARG A 155 13.58 -6.67 4.62
N GLN A 156 12.63 -5.81 4.97
CA GLN A 156 11.33 -6.22 5.50
C GLN A 156 10.59 -7.13 4.52
N LEU A 157 10.58 -6.77 3.23
CA LEU A 157 10.01 -7.60 2.16
C LEU A 157 10.73 -8.94 2.05
N GLY A 158 12.06 -8.94 1.99
CA GLY A 158 12.87 -10.16 1.92
C GLY A 158 12.59 -11.11 3.10
N TRP A 159 12.46 -10.56 4.32
CA TRP A 159 12.09 -11.36 5.50
C TRP A 159 10.67 -11.90 5.41
N ALA A 160 9.70 -11.11 4.95
CA ALA A 160 8.31 -11.55 4.76
C ALA A 160 8.20 -12.72 3.78
N ILE A 161 8.96 -12.66 2.69
CA ILE A 161 9.04 -13.71 1.68
C ILE A 161 9.70 -14.96 2.25
N ALA A 162 10.82 -14.81 2.95
CA ALA A 162 11.57 -15.93 3.55
C ALA A 162 10.76 -16.65 4.63
N ASP A 163 10.02 -15.91 5.46
CA ASP A 163 9.17 -16.45 6.51
C ASP A 163 7.82 -16.99 5.99
N GLY A 164 7.53 -16.80 4.69
CA GLY A 164 6.32 -17.30 4.05
C GLY A 164 5.03 -16.65 4.58
N VAL A 165 5.10 -15.40 5.01
CA VAL A 165 3.96 -14.70 5.63
C VAL A 165 3.20 -13.76 4.68
N ILE A 166 3.60 -13.69 3.41
CA ILE A 166 2.89 -12.97 2.35
C ILE A 166 2.59 -13.87 1.15
N GLY A 167 1.51 -13.53 0.44
CA GLY A 167 0.99 -14.28 -0.70
C GLY A 167 1.73 -14.01 -2.01
N ARG A 168 1.25 -14.67 -3.06
CA ARG A 168 1.86 -14.64 -4.40
C ARG A 168 0.96 -13.90 -5.37
N SER A 169 1.57 -13.09 -6.22
CA SER A 169 0.91 -12.58 -7.42
C SER A 169 0.73 -13.70 -8.45
N THR A 170 -0.30 -13.59 -9.28
CA THR A 170 -0.43 -14.47 -10.46
C THR A 170 0.63 -14.18 -11.52
N SER A 171 1.32 -13.04 -11.43
CA SER A 171 2.50 -12.72 -12.24
C SER A 171 3.70 -13.57 -11.78
N PRO A 172 4.32 -14.38 -12.67
CA PRO A 172 5.41 -15.27 -12.29
C PRO A 172 6.56 -14.55 -11.58
N GLY A 173 7.05 -15.14 -10.49
CA GLY A 173 8.17 -14.60 -9.71
C GLY A 173 7.81 -13.51 -8.70
N HIS A 174 6.57 -13.02 -8.70
CA HIS A 174 6.16 -11.88 -7.87
C HIS A 174 5.39 -12.29 -6.60
N ARG A 175 5.39 -11.39 -5.62
CA ARG A 175 4.78 -11.51 -4.30
C ARG A 175 3.95 -10.26 -4.02
N TRP A 176 3.01 -10.33 -3.08
CA TRP A 176 2.32 -9.14 -2.58
C TRP A 176 3.26 -8.27 -1.74
N ALA A 177 4.25 -7.69 -2.40
CA ALA A 177 5.32 -6.91 -1.83
C ALA A 177 5.32 -5.52 -2.49
N TRP A 178 5.04 -4.51 -1.68
CA TRP A 178 5.07 -3.10 -2.04
C TRP A 178 6.27 -2.46 -1.34
N GLN A 179 7.29 -2.14 -2.11
CA GLN A 179 8.57 -1.67 -1.57
C GLN A 179 8.59 -0.14 -1.51
N THR A 180 9.09 0.49 -0.44
CA THR A 180 9.42 1.94 -0.45
C THR A 180 10.91 2.19 -0.59
N LYS A 181 11.29 3.34 -1.19
CA LYS A 181 12.70 3.78 -1.20
C LYS A 181 13.23 4.16 0.18
N ALA A 182 12.38 4.65 1.09
CA ALA A 182 12.79 5.42 2.26
C ALA A 182 13.73 4.67 3.23
N TRP A 183 13.50 3.37 3.43
CA TRP A 183 14.34 2.49 4.27
C TRP A 183 14.89 1.28 3.49
N SER A 184 15.04 1.42 2.16
CA SER A 184 15.62 0.37 1.32
C SER A 184 17.12 0.53 1.06
N GLY A 185 17.73 1.67 1.40
CA GLY A 185 19.18 1.87 1.21
C GLY A 185 19.67 1.76 -0.24
N GLY A 186 18.77 1.88 -1.22
CA GLY A 186 19.05 1.68 -2.65
C GLY A 186 18.81 0.24 -3.15
N ASP A 187 18.61 -0.73 -2.25
CA ASP A 187 18.33 -2.11 -2.63
C ASP A 187 16.93 -2.24 -3.23
N ARG A 188 16.74 -3.25 -4.10
CA ARG A 188 15.45 -3.57 -4.73
C ARG A 188 15.11 -5.04 -4.52
N GLU A 189 13.89 -5.32 -4.05
CA GLU A 189 13.34 -6.67 -3.97
C GLU A 189 12.77 -7.07 -5.35
N PRO A 190 13.37 -8.05 -6.06
CA PRO A 190 12.93 -8.44 -7.39
C PRO A 190 11.52 -9.03 -7.44
N ALA A 191 11.00 -9.56 -6.33
CA ALA A 191 9.65 -10.11 -6.26
C ALA A 191 8.56 -9.04 -5.99
N ALA A 192 8.91 -7.78 -5.80
CA ALA A 192 7.95 -6.71 -5.52
C ALA A 192 7.03 -6.43 -6.71
N VAL A 193 5.74 -6.24 -6.45
CA VAL A 193 4.75 -5.85 -7.46
C VAL A 193 4.57 -4.33 -7.58
N LEU A 194 4.96 -3.60 -6.54
CA LEU A 194 4.85 -2.14 -6.46
C LEU A 194 6.13 -1.55 -5.84
N PHE A 195 6.49 -0.34 -6.25
CA PHE A 195 7.58 0.42 -5.64
C PHE A 195 7.27 1.91 -5.46
N GLN A 196 7.22 2.36 -4.22
CA GLN A 196 7.09 3.76 -3.83
C GLN A 196 8.41 4.49 -4.07
N ARG A 197 8.45 5.25 -5.18
CA ARG A 197 9.62 6.00 -5.67
C ARG A 197 9.67 7.43 -5.17
N GLU A 198 8.53 8.01 -4.85
CA GLU A 198 8.41 9.36 -4.29
C GLU A 198 7.66 9.25 -2.97
N VAL A 199 8.24 9.84 -1.93
CA VAL A 199 7.75 9.73 -0.56
C VAL A 199 7.66 11.15 -0.01
N VAL A 200 6.46 11.58 0.32
CA VAL A 200 6.16 12.87 0.90
C VAL A 200 6.70 12.87 2.32
N THR A 201 7.62 13.78 2.58
CA THR A 201 8.20 14.06 3.89
C THR A 201 8.18 15.56 4.15
N ALA A 202 8.51 15.97 5.38
CA ALA A 202 8.62 17.39 5.70
C ALA A 202 9.67 18.15 4.84
N THR A 203 10.62 17.42 4.24
CA THR A 203 11.74 17.98 3.46
C THR A 203 11.71 17.62 1.98
N ASP A 204 10.86 16.69 1.58
CA ASP A 204 10.64 16.28 0.19
C ASP A 204 9.13 16.25 -0.04
N PRO A 205 8.55 17.27 -0.68
CA PRO A 205 7.11 17.37 -0.84
C PRO A 205 6.52 16.32 -1.80
N GLY A 206 7.32 15.49 -2.47
CA GLY A 206 6.83 14.51 -3.43
C GLY A 206 6.15 15.16 -4.64
N PHE A 207 5.31 14.37 -5.34
CA PHE A 207 4.53 14.86 -6.47
C PHE A 207 3.35 15.70 -5.97
N MET A 208 2.92 16.69 -6.75
CA MET A 208 1.81 17.57 -6.38
C MET A 208 0.68 17.49 -7.41
N ILE A 209 -0.53 17.22 -6.94
CA ILE A 209 -1.77 17.26 -7.71
C ILE A 209 -2.68 18.30 -7.06
N ASP A 210 -2.90 19.44 -7.73
CA ASP A 210 -3.78 20.53 -7.25
C ASP A 210 -3.58 20.87 -5.76
N ASP A 211 -2.34 21.21 -5.38
CA ASP A 211 -1.90 21.55 -4.02
C ASP A 211 -1.95 20.40 -2.99
N VAL A 212 -2.14 19.15 -3.43
CA VAL A 212 -2.04 17.96 -2.59
C VAL A 212 -0.76 17.21 -2.93
N HIS A 213 0.07 17.00 -1.91
CA HIS A 213 1.27 16.16 -2.00
C HIS A 213 0.89 14.69 -1.96
N VAL A 214 1.40 13.92 -2.92
CA VAL A 214 1.12 12.49 -3.06
C VAL A 214 2.43 11.70 -3.18
N ASP A 215 2.40 10.49 -2.65
CA ASP A 215 3.41 9.47 -2.92
C ASP A 215 3.16 8.89 -4.31
N VAL A 216 4.24 8.42 -4.95
CA VAL A 216 4.18 7.83 -6.30
C VAL A 216 4.74 6.43 -6.29
N ASP A 217 4.00 5.50 -6.90
CA ASP A 217 4.33 4.08 -6.98
C ASP A 217 4.49 3.62 -8.42
N ASP A 218 5.63 3.00 -8.74
CA ASP A 218 5.82 2.26 -9.99
C ASP A 218 5.15 0.88 -9.89
N VAL A 219 4.39 0.50 -10.92
CA VAL A 219 3.85 -0.86 -11.09
C VAL A 219 4.88 -1.76 -11.75
N LEU A 220 5.21 -2.87 -11.10
CA LEU A 220 6.29 -3.78 -11.49
C LEU A 220 5.78 -5.11 -12.07
N ALA A 221 4.50 -5.42 -11.88
CA ALA A 221 3.87 -6.65 -12.33
C ALA A 221 2.50 -6.37 -12.98
N PRO A 222 2.06 -7.16 -13.97
CA PRO A 222 0.69 -7.07 -14.51
C PRO A 222 -0.40 -7.28 -13.47
N ASP A 223 -0.19 -8.23 -12.55
CA ASP A 223 -1.03 -8.43 -11.37
C ASP A 223 -0.31 -7.86 -10.14
N PHE A 224 -0.70 -6.65 -9.76
CA PHE A 224 -0.12 -5.91 -8.65
C PHE A 224 -1.08 -5.77 -7.47
N GLY A 225 -2.18 -6.53 -7.48
CA GLY A 225 -3.20 -6.50 -6.43
C GLY A 225 -4.38 -5.58 -6.73
N GLN A 226 -4.53 -5.12 -7.98
CA GLN A 226 -5.68 -4.32 -8.40
C GLN A 226 -7.01 -5.07 -8.19
N TRP A 227 -8.06 -4.34 -7.83
CA TRP A 227 -9.39 -4.90 -7.60
C TRP A 227 -10.00 -5.51 -8.87
N ASP A 228 -9.90 -4.80 -10.00
CA ASP A 228 -10.54 -5.20 -11.27
C ASP A 228 -9.65 -6.16 -12.09
N LEU A 229 -9.24 -7.27 -11.46
CA LEU A 229 -8.58 -8.40 -12.11
C LEU A 229 -9.21 -9.72 -11.68
N ALA A 230 -9.61 -10.54 -12.65
CA ALA A 230 -10.02 -11.92 -12.39
C ALA A 230 -8.78 -12.79 -12.13
N ARG A 231 -8.65 -13.31 -10.91
CA ARG A 231 -7.53 -14.15 -10.44
C ARG A 231 -7.93 -15.61 -10.29
#